data_AF-A0A7J9FQ20-F1
#
_entry.id   AF-A0A7J9FQ20-F1
#
_cell.length_a   1.000
_cell.length_b   1.000
_cell.length_c   1.000
_cell.angle_alpha   90.00
_cell.angle_beta   90.00
_cell.angle_gamma   90.00
#
_symmetry.space_group_name_H-M   'P 1'
#
loop_
_entity.id
_entity.type
_entity.pdbx_description
1 polymer ?
#
loop_
_entity_poly.entity_id
_entity_poly.type
_entity_poly.pdbx_seq_one_letter_code
_entity_poly.pdbx_strand_id
1 'polypeptide(L)'
;MDAKMILRMNAADHEISYANNSSFQKQVILKIRPIIEESITDAFKKIVPVCMKVADLGCSSGPNVFLAIWHIIDTVHGICQQEQLKLPEFEVLLNDLPENDFNFVFKSIPGFYERLKKERGDMLQERCFIGGVAGSFYHRLFPTKSLHFVHSSYGIHWLSKVSH
;
A
#
# COMPACT_ATOMS: atom_id res chain seq x y z
N MET A 1 8.20 -28.35 4.95
CA MET A 1 7.60 -27.53 3.87
C MET A 1 7.96 -26.08 4.12
N ASP A 2 8.54 -25.38 3.14
CA ASP A 2 8.83 -23.95 3.27
C ASP A 2 7.51 -23.17 3.28
N ALA A 3 7.20 -22.50 4.40
CA ALA A 3 5.94 -21.76 4.60
C ALA A 3 5.70 -20.67 3.52
N LYS A 4 6.78 -20.19 2.88
CA LYS A 4 6.74 -19.18 1.82
C LYS A 4 5.96 -19.58 0.57
N MET A 5 5.75 -20.88 0.32
CA MET A 5 4.99 -21.35 -0.85
C MET A 5 3.50 -21.60 -0.59
N ILE A 6 3.02 -21.49 0.65
CA ILE A 6 1.65 -21.90 1.01
C ILE A 6 0.87 -20.77 1.70
N LEU A 7 1.55 -19.75 2.23
CA LEU A 7 0.87 -18.66 2.92
C LEU A 7 0.29 -17.63 1.93
N ARG A 8 -1.03 -17.50 1.92
CA ARG A 8 -1.75 -16.42 1.24
C ARG A 8 -3.12 -16.21 1.86
N MET A 9 -3.73 -15.06 1.58
CA MET A 9 -5.14 -14.85 1.88
C MET A 9 -6.03 -15.60 0.89
N ASN A 10 -7.27 -15.90 1.29
CA ASN A 10 -8.24 -16.56 0.41
C ASN A 10 -8.53 -15.70 -0.83
N ALA A 11 -8.31 -16.28 -2.01
CA ALA A 11 -8.51 -15.64 -3.31
C ALA A 11 -9.98 -15.23 -3.56
N ALA A 12 -10.19 -14.36 -4.55
CA ALA A 12 -11.45 -13.66 -4.78
C ALA A 12 -12.64 -14.55 -5.22
N ASP A 13 -12.40 -15.78 -5.70
CA ASP A 13 -13.40 -16.58 -6.43
C ASP A 13 -14.45 -17.30 -5.56
N HIS A 14 -14.56 -17.00 -4.27
CA HIS A 14 -15.49 -17.67 -3.34
C HIS A 14 -16.15 -16.71 -2.33
N GLU A 15 -17.32 -17.07 -1.81
CA GLU A 15 -18.04 -16.31 -0.76
C GLU A 15 -17.16 -16.07 0.50
N ILE A 16 -16.25 -17.00 0.78
CA ILE A 16 -15.30 -16.98 1.90
C ILE A 16 -13.96 -16.29 1.57
N SER A 17 -13.92 -15.45 0.53
CA SER A 17 -12.71 -14.70 0.13
C SER A 17 -12.28 -13.68 1.18
N TYR A 18 -10.99 -13.35 1.21
CA TYR A 18 -10.49 -12.30 2.10
C TYR A 18 -11.05 -10.92 1.73
N ALA A 19 -11.27 -10.66 0.44
CA ALA A 19 -11.86 -9.41 -0.03
C ALA A 19 -13.22 -9.12 0.63
N ASN A 20 -14.05 -10.16 0.83
CA ASN A 20 -15.37 -10.03 1.46
C ASN A 20 -15.33 -10.08 3.00
N ASN A 21 -14.25 -10.59 3.59
CA ASN A 21 -14.17 -10.89 5.02
C ASN A 21 -13.06 -10.10 5.76
N SER A 22 -12.55 -9.01 5.17
CA SER A 22 -11.44 -8.21 5.71
C SER A 22 -11.87 -6.92 6.43
N SER A 23 -13.11 -6.90 6.94
CA SER A 23 -13.68 -5.72 7.61
C SER A 23 -12.92 -5.35 8.89
N PHE A 24 -12.40 -6.33 9.63
CA PHE A 24 -11.62 -6.08 10.85
C PHE A 24 -10.29 -5.38 10.53
N GLN A 25 -9.54 -5.86 9.54
CA GLN A 25 -8.29 -5.26 9.09
C GLN A 25 -8.52 -3.84 8.58
N LYS A 26 -9.63 -3.60 7.88
CA LYS A 26 -10.07 -2.25 7.48
C LYS A 26 -10.23 -1.32 8.69
N GLN A 27 -10.92 -1.77 9.73
CA GLN A 27 -11.13 -0.97 10.94
C GLN A 27 -9.82 -0.67 11.67
N VAL A 28 -8.87 -1.60 11.68
CA VAL A 28 -7.53 -1.33 12.22
C VAL A 28 -6.86 -0.20 11.45
N ILE A 29 -6.79 -0.27 10.11
CA ILE A 29 -6.15 0.76 9.27
C ILE A 29 -6.81 2.13 9.55
N LEU A 30 -8.14 2.18 9.62
CA LEU A 30 -8.87 3.42 9.94
C LEU A 30 -8.55 3.95 11.34
N LYS A 31 -8.42 3.06 12.34
CA LYS A 31 -8.08 3.44 13.71
C LYS A 31 -6.66 3.98 13.85
N ILE A 32 -5.70 3.41 13.12
CA ILE A 32 -4.30 3.85 13.13
C ILE A 32 -4.02 4.98 12.14
N ARG A 33 -5.02 5.42 11.36
CA ARG A 33 -4.89 6.49 10.38
C ARG A 33 -4.12 7.71 10.92
N PRO A 34 -4.40 8.27 12.12
CA PRO A 34 -3.65 9.43 12.61
C PRO A 34 -2.13 9.19 12.68
N ILE A 35 -1.72 7.96 13.03
CA ILE A 35 -0.30 7.58 13.11
C ILE A 35 0.30 7.51 11.71
N ILE A 36 -0.45 7.02 10.71
CA ILE A 36 -0.01 7.00 9.31
C ILE A 36 0.19 8.44 8.82
N GLU A 37 -0.78 9.32 9.07
CA GLU A 37 -0.76 10.73 8.63
C GLU A 37 0.39 11.51 9.31
N GLU A 38 0.63 11.31 10.60
CA GLU A 38 1.76 11.90 11.31
C GLU A 38 3.10 11.40 10.75
N SER A 39 3.25 10.09 10.59
CA SER A 39 4.50 9.48 10.11
C SER A 39 4.86 9.93 8.69
N ILE A 40 3.88 10.01 7.80
CA ILE A 40 4.11 10.45 6.41
C ILE A 40 4.39 11.97 6.35
N THR A 41 3.74 12.76 7.20
CA THR A 41 4.00 14.20 7.33
C THR A 41 5.47 14.43 7.69
N ASP A 42 5.95 13.74 8.72
CA ASP A 42 7.33 13.82 9.17
C ASP A 42 8.33 13.36 8.09
N ALA A 43 8.04 12.26 7.41
CA ALA A 43 8.89 11.74 6.34
C ALA A 43 8.96 12.71 5.15
N PHE A 44 7.81 13.26 4.73
CA PHE A 44 7.71 14.16 3.60
C PHE A 44 8.41 15.49 3.88
N LYS A 45 8.18 16.12 5.03
CA LYS A 45 8.80 17.41 5.39
C LYS A 45 10.32 17.37 5.49
N LYS A 46 10.91 16.20 5.77
CA LYS A 46 12.37 16.03 5.85
C LYS A 46 13.05 15.93 4.49
N ILE A 47 12.34 15.46 3.46
CA ILE A 47 12.95 15.09 2.18
C ILE A 47 12.40 15.92 1.01
N VAL A 48 11.10 16.23 1.01
CA VAL A 48 10.34 16.90 -0.07
C VAL A 48 10.78 16.40 -1.46
N PRO A 49 10.64 15.09 -1.73
CA PRO A 49 11.20 14.50 -2.94
C PRO A 49 10.40 14.93 -4.18
N VAL A 50 11.03 14.88 -5.36
CA VAL A 50 10.32 15.04 -6.65
C VAL A 50 9.41 13.84 -6.92
N CYS A 51 9.83 12.64 -6.51
CA CYS A 51 9.07 11.40 -6.61
C CYS A 51 9.10 10.68 -5.26
N MET A 52 7.92 10.51 -4.65
CA MET A 52 7.72 9.81 -3.40
C MET A 52 7.44 8.33 -3.64
N LYS A 53 8.46 7.51 -3.42
CA LYS A 53 8.40 6.05 -3.46
C LYS A 53 7.86 5.48 -2.14
N VAL A 54 6.71 4.81 -2.21
CA VAL A 54 5.97 4.23 -1.07
C VAL A 54 5.80 2.74 -1.30
N ALA A 55 6.04 1.92 -0.28
CA ALA A 55 5.76 0.48 -0.34
C ALA A 55 4.70 0.06 0.70
N ASP A 56 3.82 -0.85 0.32
CA ASP A 56 2.93 -1.58 1.24
C ASP A 56 3.35 -3.05 1.28
N LEU A 57 3.84 -3.51 2.44
CA LEU A 57 4.36 -4.87 2.62
C LEU A 57 3.30 -5.79 3.22
N GLY A 58 2.90 -6.80 2.45
CA GLY A 58 1.77 -7.68 2.78
C GLY A 58 0.44 -7.04 2.41
N CYS A 59 0.31 -6.55 1.17
CA CYS A 59 -0.84 -5.80 0.69
C CYS A 59 -2.13 -6.65 0.57
N SER A 60 -1.98 -7.99 0.48
CA SER A 60 -3.06 -8.93 0.19
C SER A 60 -3.78 -8.57 -1.13
N SER A 61 -5.04 -8.96 -1.23
CA SER A 61 -5.99 -8.58 -2.28
C SER A 61 -7.27 -8.04 -1.64
N GLY A 62 -8.17 -7.46 -2.44
CA GLY A 62 -9.45 -6.96 -1.95
C GLY A 62 -9.49 -5.44 -1.70
N PRO A 63 -10.57 -4.96 -1.04
CA PRO A 63 -10.87 -3.53 -0.99
C PRO A 63 -9.92 -2.71 -0.10
N ASN A 64 -9.11 -3.37 0.74
CA ASN A 64 -8.23 -2.70 1.70
C ASN A 64 -6.86 -2.32 1.13
N VAL A 65 -6.47 -2.91 -0.01
CA VAL A 65 -5.13 -2.75 -0.62
C VAL A 65 -4.74 -1.28 -0.77
N PHE A 66 -5.68 -0.43 -1.19
CA PHE A 66 -5.40 0.97 -1.44
C PHE A 66 -5.71 1.90 -0.27
N LEU A 67 -6.19 1.39 0.88
CA LEU A 67 -6.70 2.25 1.94
C LEU A 67 -5.57 3.06 2.62
N ALA A 68 -4.48 2.40 3.00
CA ALA A 68 -3.33 3.10 3.57
C ALA A 68 -2.66 4.03 2.54
N ILE A 69 -2.53 3.58 1.29
CA ILE A 69 -1.98 4.36 0.18
C ILE A 69 -2.80 5.64 -0.06
N TRP A 70 -4.13 5.53 -0.02
CA TRP A 70 -5.03 6.68 -0.12
C TRP A 70 -4.69 7.71 0.95
N HIS A 71 -4.62 7.31 2.22
CA HIS A 71 -4.32 8.22 3.33
C HIS A 71 -2.95 8.88 3.15
N ILE A 72 -1.93 8.12 2.75
CA ILE A 72 -0.58 8.62 2.48
C ILE A 72 -0.60 9.72 1.40
N ILE A 73 -1.20 9.44 0.24
CA ILE A 73 -1.26 10.37 -0.88
C ILE A 73 -2.08 11.62 -0.49
N ASP A 74 -3.20 11.42 0.19
CA ASP A 74 -4.10 12.49 0.63
C ASP A 74 -3.41 13.46 1.60
N THR A 75 -2.67 12.93 2.58
CA THR A 75 -1.91 13.76 3.52
C THR A 75 -0.84 14.57 2.82
N VAL A 76 -0.04 13.95 1.94
CA VAL A 76 1.01 14.66 1.18
C VAL A 76 0.39 15.73 0.28
N HIS A 77 -0.74 15.45 -0.37
CA HIS A 77 -1.47 16.41 -1.17
C HIS A 77 -1.92 17.62 -0.33
N GLY A 78 -2.50 17.39 0.85
CA GLY A 78 -2.90 18.45 1.77
C GLY A 78 -1.73 19.32 2.25
N ILE A 79 -0.59 18.71 2.58
CA ILE A 79 0.64 19.45 2.95
C ILE A 79 1.10 20.33 1.78
N CYS A 80 1.14 19.78 0.56
CA CYS A 80 1.55 20.55 -0.62
C CYS A 80 0.64 21.76 -0.86
N GLN A 81 -0.67 21.61 -0.69
CA GLN A 81 -1.60 22.72 -0.80
C GLN A 81 -1.40 23.78 0.27
N GLN A 82 -1.24 23.37 1.53
CA GLN A 82 -1.08 24.28 2.67
C GLN A 82 0.24 25.06 2.60
N GLU A 83 1.33 24.39 2.23
CA GLU A 83 2.68 24.97 2.20
C GLU A 83 3.08 25.49 0.81
N GLN A 84 2.14 25.49 -0.17
CA GLN A 84 2.37 25.92 -1.56
C GLN A 84 3.54 25.19 -2.24
N LEU A 85 3.73 23.91 -1.89
CA LEU A 85 4.76 23.06 -2.47
C LEU A 85 4.25 22.41 -3.76
N LYS A 86 5.19 22.06 -4.65
CA LYS A 86 4.87 21.26 -5.82
C LYS A 86 4.54 19.83 -5.39
N LEU A 87 3.40 19.32 -5.85
CA LEU A 87 2.98 17.94 -5.63
C LEU A 87 3.98 16.96 -6.29
N PRO A 88 4.54 15.99 -5.54
CA PRO A 88 5.44 15.00 -6.09
C PRO A 88 4.70 14.00 -6.99
N GLU A 89 5.46 13.24 -7.76
CA GLU A 89 4.97 11.96 -8.28
C GLU A 89 4.94 10.93 -7.15
N PHE A 90 4.02 9.97 -7.23
CA PHE A 90 3.93 8.85 -6.31
C PHE A 90 4.25 7.56 -7.07
N GLU A 91 5.22 6.80 -6.58
CA GLU A 91 5.48 5.44 -7.04
C GLU A 91 5.11 4.50 -5.89
N VAL A 92 3.99 3.82 -6.04
CA VAL A 92 3.41 2.91 -5.06
C VAL A 92 3.76 1.48 -5.42
N LEU A 93 4.40 0.77 -4.50
CA LEU A 93 4.88 -0.59 -4.67
C LEU A 93 4.13 -1.52 -3.71
N LEU A 94 3.20 -2.28 -4.26
CA LEU A 94 2.37 -3.25 -3.52
C LEU A 94 3.11 -4.58 -3.45
N ASN A 95 3.54 -4.98 -2.26
CA ASN A 95 4.25 -6.23 -2.05
C ASN A 95 3.38 -7.28 -1.38
N ASP A 96 3.47 -8.51 -1.88
CA ASP A 96 3.00 -9.71 -1.22
C ASP A 96 3.77 -10.94 -1.75
N LEU A 97 3.49 -12.12 -1.20
CA LEU A 97 4.04 -13.38 -1.69
C LEU A 97 3.59 -13.67 -3.14
N PRO A 98 4.38 -14.43 -3.93
CA PRO A 98 4.07 -14.69 -5.34
C PRO A 98 2.69 -15.31 -5.62
N GLU A 99 2.15 -16.06 -4.65
CA GLU A 99 0.86 -16.73 -4.74
C GLU A 99 -0.35 -15.85 -4.40
N ASN A 100 -0.11 -14.57 -4.06
CA ASN A 100 -1.18 -13.59 -3.85
C ASN A 100 -1.93 -13.28 -5.14
N ASP A 101 -3.21 -12.92 -5.03
CA ASP A 101 -4.04 -12.58 -6.19
C ASP A 101 -3.80 -11.13 -6.64
N PHE A 102 -2.63 -10.91 -7.24
CA PHE A 102 -2.26 -9.64 -7.87
C PHE A 102 -3.15 -9.31 -9.07
N ASN A 103 -3.76 -10.30 -9.73
CA ASN A 103 -4.68 -10.05 -10.83
C ASN A 103 -5.90 -9.27 -10.37
N PHE A 104 -6.47 -9.62 -9.21
CA PHE A 104 -7.52 -8.83 -8.58
C PHE A 104 -7.07 -7.40 -8.26
N VAL A 105 -5.85 -7.26 -7.71
CA VAL A 105 -5.27 -5.94 -7.39
C VAL A 105 -5.15 -5.10 -8.66
N PHE A 106 -4.55 -5.63 -9.73
CA PHE A 106 -4.35 -4.88 -10.96
C PHE A 106 -5.67 -4.52 -11.66
N LYS A 107 -6.68 -5.40 -11.61
CA LYS A 107 -8.04 -5.10 -12.10
C LYS A 107 -8.74 -3.97 -11.31
N SER A 108 -8.34 -3.72 -10.07
CA SER A 108 -8.95 -2.68 -9.22
C SER A 108 -8.22 -1.32 -9.27
N ILE A 109 -7.00 -1.26 -9.83
CA ILE A 109 -6.25 -0.01 -10.03
C ILE A 109 -7.04 1.07 -10.80
N PRO A 110 -7.71 0.78 -11.93
CA PRO A 110 -8.50 1.79 -12.63
C PRO A 110 -9.57 2.45 -11.75
N GLY A 111 -10.27 1.66 -10.93
CA GLY A 111 -11.28 2.18 -9.99
C GLY A 111 -10.67 3.07 -8.90
N PHE A 112 -9.45 2.76 -8.45
CA PHE A 112 -8.71 3.62 -7.53
C PHE A 112 -8.33 4.96 -8.18
N TYR A 113 -7.84 4.94 -9.43
CA TYR A 113 -7.53 6.16 -10.17
C TYR A 113 -8.76 7.03 -10.43
N GLU A 114 -9.88 6.45 -10.83
CA GLU A 114 -11.14 7.19 -10.98
C GLU A 114 -11.58 7.84 -9.67
N ARG A 115 -11.40 7.16 -8.53
CA ARG A 115 -11.69 7.73 -7.21
C ARG A 115 -10.77 8.89 -6.87
N LEU A 116 -9.45 8.76 -7.12
CA LEU A 116 -8.49 9.85 -6.91
C LEU A 116 -8.88 11.08 -7.75
N LYS A 117 -9.15 10.86 -9.04
CA LYS A 117 -9.60 11.90 -9.96
C LYS A 117 -10.85 12.60 -9.45
N LYS A 118 -11.87 11.84 -9.07
CA LYS A 118 -13.15 12.37 -8.60
C LYS A 118 -13.04 13.18 -7.31
N GLU A 119 -12.27 12.71 -6.33
CA GLU A 119 -12.24 13.34 -4.99
C GLU A 119 -11.11 14.36 -4.82
N ARG A 120 -10.07 14.35 -5.67
CA ARG A 120 -8.88 15.22 -5.55
C ARG A 120 -8.42 15.89 -6.84
N GLY A 121 -9.02 15.56 -7.98
CA GLY A 121 -8.73 16.15 -9.28
C GLY A 121 -7.68 15.41 -10.11
N ASP A 122 -7.66 15.73 -11.41
CA ASP A 122 -6.87 15.04 -12.44
C ASP A 122 -5.35 15.05 -12.14
N MET A 123 -4.84 16.16 -11.62
CA MET A 123 -3.41 16.35 -11.31
C MET A 123 -2.85 15.27 -10.36
N LEU A 124 -3.65 14.82 -9.38
CA LEU A 124 -3.19 13.82 -8.41
C LEU A 124 -3.18 12.42 -9.02
N GLN A 125 -4.18 12.11 -9.85
CA GLN A 125 -4.28 10.83 -10.53
C GLN A 125 -3.14 10.63 -11.55
N GLU A 126 -2.85 11.65 -12.36
CA GLU A 126 -1.78 11.62 -13.39
C GLU A 126 -0.37 11.46 -12.80
N ARG A 127 -0.20 11.78 -11.52
CA ARG A 127 1.07 11.70 -10.79
C ARG A 127 1.23 10.41 -9.99
N CYS A 128 0.28 9.48 -10.03
CA CYS A 128 0.29 8.27 -9.20
C CYS A 128 0.50 7.00 -10.04
N PHE A 129 1.59 6.29 -9.78
CA PHE A 129 1.99 5.07 -10.49
C PHE A 129 2.00 3.89 -9.52
N ILE A 130 1.22 2.85 -9.80
CA ILE A 130 1.10 1.68 -8.93
C ILE A 130 1.68 0.45 -9.61
N GLY A 131 2.57 -0.27 -8.91
CA GLY A 131 3.16 -1.53 -9.35
C GLY A 131 3.10 -2.61 -8.28
N GLY A 132 3.23 -3.87 -8.70
CA GLY A 132 3.31 -5.03 -7.80
C GLY A 132 4.74 -5.55 -7.65
N VAL A 133 5.09 -6.04 -6.46
CA VAL A 133 6.39 -6.64 -6.13
C VAL A 133 6.15 -7.99 -5.47
N ALA A 134 6.28 -9.07 -6.24
CA ALA A 134 6.13 -10.42 -5.73
C ALA A 134 7.38 -10.87 -4.96
N GLY A 135 7.21 -11.28 -3.70
CA GLY A 135 8.30 -11.79 -2.89
C GLY A 135 8.04 -11.67 -1.40
N SER A 136 8.77 -12.46 -0.61
CA SER A 136 8.72 -12.35 0.85
C SER A 136 9.50 -11.13 1.32
N PHE A 137 8.86 -10.27 2.12
CA PHE A 137 9.51 -9.13 2.77
C PHE A 137 10.54 -9.51 3.84
N TYR A 138 10.74 -10.81 4.12
CA TYR A 138 11.90 -11.31 4.87
C TYR A 138 13.18 -11.39 4.05
N HIS A 139 13.10 -11.07 2.75
CA HIS A 139 14.22 -10.98 1.82
C HIS A 139 14.29 -9.57 1.25
N ARG A 140 15.38 -9.26 0.55
CA ARG A 140 15.52 -7.98 -0.15
C ARG A 140 14.51 -7.90 -1.29
N LEU A 141 13.61 -6.93 -1.21
CA LEU A 141 12.65 -6.60 -2.26
C LEU A 141 13.06 -5.37 -3.08
N PHE A 142 13.78 -4.43 -2.46
CA PHE A 142 14.09 -3.13 -3.04
C PHE A 142 15.59 -2.81 -3.00
N PRO A 143 16.09 -1.99 -3.94
CA PRO A 143 17.46 -1.46 -3.87
C PRO A 143 17.70 -0.63 -2.61
N THR A 144 18.96 -0.52 -2.21
CA THR A 144 19.37 0.31 -1.07
C THR A 144 18.98 1.78 -1.29
N LYS A 145 18.44 2.45 -0.26
CA LYS A 145 18.02 3.87 -0.29
C LYS A 145 17.01 4.22 -1.40
N SER A 146 16.12 3.29 -1.76
CA SER A 146 15.13 3.49 -2.82
C SER A 146 13.72 3.83 -2.35
N LEU A 147 13.41 3.68 -1.05
CA LEU A 147 12.07 3.95 -0.52
C LEU A 147 12.08 5.15 0.41
N HIS A 148 11.01 5.93 0.40
CA HIS A 148 10.80 7.07 1.29
C HIS A 148 9.87 6.71 2.45
N PHE A 149 8.89 5.85 2.21
CA PHE A 149 7.93 5.42 3.21
C PHE A 149 7.55 3.96 3.01
N VAL A 150 7.38 3.23 4.12
CA VAL A 150 6.97 1.83 4.12
C VAL A 150 5.82 1.67 5.10
N HIS A 151 4.74 1.09 4.61
CA HIS A 151 3.59 0.68 5.40
C HIS A 151 3.52 -0.85 5.45
N SER A 152 3.02 -1.39 6.55
CA SER A 152 2.61 -2.78 6.65
C SER A 152 1.55 -2.88 7.75
N SER A 153 0.42 -3.51 7.43
CA SER A 153 -0.63 -3.80 8.39
C SER A 153 -1.00 -5.27 8.30
N TYR A 154 -1.00 -5.97 9.43
CA TYR A 154 -1.34 -7.39 9.49
C TYR A 154 -0.48 -8.32 8.59
N GLY A 155 0.71 -7.89 8.17
CA GLY A 155 1.68 -8.73 7.46
C GLY A 155 2.78 -9.30 8.37
N ILE A 156 3.33 -8.48 9.27
CA ILE A 156 4.58 -8.78 10.01
C ILE A 156 4.45 -9.94 11.01
N HIS A 157 3.24 -10.24 11.51
CA HIS A 157 3.05 -11.33 12.46
C HIS A 157 3.22 -12.73 11.85
N TRP A 158 3.19 -12.84 10.51
CA TRP A 158 3.41 -14.10 9.81
C TRP A 158 4.87 -14.48 9.80
N LEU A 159 5.25 -15.55 10.50
CA LEU A 159 6.64 -16.01 10.60
C LEU A 159 7.16 -16.59 9.29
N SER A 160 8.48 -16.51 9.09
CA SER A 160 9.14 -17.08 7.91
C SER A 160 9.14 -18.62 7.89
N LYS A 161 9.11 -19.25 9.07
CA LYS A 161 9.10 -20.70 9.29
C LYS A 161 8.42 -21.01 10.64
N VAL A 162 7.93 -22.23 10.80
CA VAL A 162 7.41 -22.73 12.09
C VAL A 162 8.58 -22.96 13.05
N SER A 163 8.41 -22.59 14.33
CA SER A 163 9.37 -22.92 15.39
C SER A 163 9.39 -24.44 15.61
N HIS A 164 10.58 -25.04 15.51
CA HIS A 164 10.81 -26.45 15.83
C HIS A 164 10.83 -26.69 17.34
#